data_AF-A0A2V7H645-F1
#
_entry.id   AF-A0A2V7H645-F1
#
_cell.length_a   1.000
_cell.length_b   1.000
_cell.length_c   1.000
_cell.angle_alpha   90.00
_cell.angle_beta   90.00
_cell.angle_gamma   90.00
#
_symmetry.space_group_name_H-M   'P 1'
#
loop_
_entity.id
_entity.type
_entity.pdbx_description
1 polymer ?
#
loop_
_entity_poly.entity_id
_entity_poly.type
_entity_poly.pdbx_seq_one_letter_code
_entity_poly.pdbx_strand_id
1 'polypeptide(L)'
;MPRAGRGVAVALMIFAFATAVAMLVQGVVVSQKPHHILAGVPAGMIFFLGTVCLLAAIGDFRMILEGGLRGTRRLARHLWRMCFGLFVATGSFFIGQMKFIPAPIRVVPLLFALGIAPLVILLYWMWRVRLRGRVSGLILAREMPAAG
;
A
#
# COMPACT_ATOMS: atom_id res chain seq x y z
N MET A 1 -24.52 -0.14 -0.65
CA MET A 1 -24.07 -0.84 0.57
C MET A 1 -25.16 -0.72 1.64
N PRO A 2 -25.44 -1.79 2.41
CA PRO A 2 -26.33 -1.68 3.59
C PRO A 2 -25.79 -0.64 4.57
N ARG A 3 -26.65 0.14 5.22
CA ARG A 3 -26.25 1.26 6.11
C ARG A 3 -25.26 0.84 7.21
N ALA A 4 -25.40 -0.37 7.75
CA ALA A 4 -24.49 -0.93 8.77
C ALA A 4 -23.05 -1.13 8.25
N GLY A 5 -22.87 -1.48 6.97
CA GLY A 5 -21.53 -1.69 6.38
C GLY A 5 -20.76 -0.38 6.13
N ARG A 6 -21.45 0.75 5.98
CA ARG A 6 -20.81 2.07 5.82
C ARG A 6 -20.20 2.58 7.12
N GLY A 7 -20.87 2.38 8.26
CA GLY A 7 -20.37 2.82 9.57
C GLY A 7 -19.03 2.16 9.91
N VAL A 8 -18.94 0.83 9.74
CA VAL A 8 -17.70 0.07 9.96
C VAL A 8 -16.58 0.52 9.02
N ALA A 9 -16.88 0.77 7.74
CA ALA A 9 -15.89 1.25 6.79
C ALA A 9 -15.31 2.62 7.17
N VAL A 10 -16.16 3.53 7.65
CA VAL A 10 -15.72 4.86 8.13
C VAL A 10 -14.86 4.73 9.38
N ALA A 11 -15.26 3.91 10.34
CA ALA A 11 -14.47 3.68 11.56
C ALA A 11 -13.07 3.13 11.25
N LEU A 12 -12.98 2.14 10.36
CA LEU A 12 -11.71 1.56 9.91
C LEU A 12 -10.85 2.56 9.15
N MET A 13 -11.46 3.41 8.31
CA MET A 13 -10.75 4.48 7.60
C MET A 13 -10.15 5.51 8.57
N ILE A 14 -10.91 5.95 9.58
CA ILE A 14 -10.43 6.89 10.61
C ILE A 14 -9.28 6.26 11.39
N PHE A 15 -9.41 4.99 11.79
CA PHE A 15 -8.35 4.27 12.49
C PHE A 15 -7.07 4.18 11.63
N ALA A 16 -7.19 3.84 10.34
CA ALA A 16 -6.06 3.78 9.43
C ALA A 16 -5.40 5.15 9.24
N PHE A 17 -6.19 6.22 9.13
CA PHE A 17 -5.71 7.60 9.01
C PHE A 17 -4.98 8.06 10.27
N ALA A 18 -5.57 7.85 11.45
CA ALA A 18 -4.95 8.18 12.74
C ALA A 18 -3.61 7.44 12.91
N THR A 19 -3.57 6.16 12.54
CA THR A 19 -2.33 5.36 12.55
C THR A 19 -1.28 5.97 11.60
N ALA A 20 -1.67 6.34 10.39
CA ALA A 20 -0.76 6.99 9.42
C ALA A 20 -0.16 8.29 9.98
N VAL A 21 -0.99 9.16 10.55
CA VAL A 21 -0.54 10.43 11.16
C VAL A 21 0.41 10.15 12.31
N ALA A 22 0.06 9.22 13.21
CA ALA A 22 0.92 8.85 14.33
C ALA A 22 2.31 8.35 13.86
N MET A 23 2.35 7.52 12.82
CA MET A 23 3.62 7.06 12.24
C MET A 23 4.42 8.19 11.62
N LEU A 24 3.80 9.13 10.90
CA LEU A 24 4.51 10.27 10.31
C LEU A 24 5.09 11.20 11.39
N VAL A 25 4.31 11.47 12.44
CA VAL A 25 4.78 12.25 13.60
C VAL A 25 5.93 11.54 14.30
N GLN A 26 5.83 10.22 14.52
CA GLN A 26 6.93 9.43 15.06
C GLN A 26 8.16 9.48 14.16
N GLY A 27 8.00 9.41 12.83
CA GLY A 27 9.10 9.54 11.87
C GLY A 27 9.86 10.84 12.06
N VAL A 28 9.15 11.96 12.24
CA VAL A 28 9.77 13.28 12.52
C VAL A 28 10.53 13.26 13.84
N VAL A 29 9.92 12.74 14.90
CA VAL A 29 10.58 12.65 16.22
C VAL A 29 11.83 11.76 16.16
N VAL A 30 11.78 10.63 15.45
CA VAL A 30 12.92 9.72 15.32
C VAL A 30 14.02 10.32 14.44
N SER A 31 13.66 11.13 13.44
CA SER A 31 14.64 11.85 12.62
C SER A 31 15.48 12.85 13.42
N GLN A 32 14.99 13.31 14.57
CA GLN A 32 15.72 14.21 15.46
C GLN A 32 16.61 13.48 16.47
N LYS A 33 16.54 12.15 16.54
CA LYS A 33 17.37 11.35 17.47
C LYS A 33 18.75 11.02 16.86
N PRO A 34 19.78 10.83 17.70
CA PRO A 34 21.07 10.31 17.26
C PRO A 34 20.88 9.00 16.48
N HIS A 35 21.54 8.88 15.33
CA HIS A 35 21.45 7.75 14.39
C HIS A 35 20.09 7.53 13.69
N HIS A 36 19.09 8.38 13.90
CA HIS A 36 17.76 8.27 13.26
C HIS A 36 17.08 6.90 13.47
N ILE A 37 17.31 6.24 14.62
CA ILE A 37 16.80 4.90 14.92
C ILE A 37 15.98 4.94 16.22
N LEU A 38 14.85 4.22 16.22
CA LEU A 38 14.04 3.97 17.42
C LEU A 38 13.84 2.47 17.59
N ALA A 39 14.33 1.91 18.70
CA ALA A 39 14.19 0.48 19.02
C ALA A 39 14.64 -0.47 17.87
N GLY A 40 15.70 -0.10 17.13
CA GLY A 40 16.21 -0.86 15.99
C GLY A 40 15.48 -0.61 14.67
N VAL A 41 14.49 0.28 14.63
CA VAL A 41 13.76 0.68 13.41
C VAL A 41 14.27 2.04 12.92
N PRO A 42 14.81 2.13 11.69
CA PRO A 42 15.21 3.41 11.09
C PRO A 42 14.01 4.32 10.82
N ALA A 43 14.19 5.63 10.96
CA ALA A 43 13.17 6.64 10.65
C ALA A 43 12.58 6.46 9.24
N GLY A 44 13.42 6.10 8.26
CA GLY A 44 12.98 5.85 6.89
C GLY A 44 11.91 4.77 6.76
N MET A 45 11.99 3.68 7.54
CA MET A 45 10.95 2.64 7.54
C MET A 45 9.65 3.13 8.18
N ILE A 46 9.74 3.96 9.22
CA ILE A 46 8.57 4.56 9.89
C ILE A 46 7.82 5.49 8.92
N PHE A 47 8.55 6.36 8.20
CA PHE A 47 7.97 7.21 7.15
C PHE A 47 7.38 6.42 5.99
N PHE A 48 8.08 5.37 5.55
CA PHE A 48 7.59 4.49 4.50
C PHE A 48 6.26 3.84 4.89
N LEU A 49 6.18 3.25 6.09
CA LEU A 49 4.95 2.59 6.55
C LEU A 49 3.82 3.60 6.79
N GLY A 50 4.13 4.79 7.33
CA GLY A 50 3.17 5.88 7.48
C GLY A 50 2.57 6.33 6.14
N THR A 51 3.39 6.45 5.10
CA THR A 51 2.93 6.82 3.75
C THR A 51 2.03 5.74 3.15
N VAL A 52 2.37 4.45 3.35
CA VAL A 52 1.52 3.34 2.90
C VAL A 52 0.18 3.34 3.64
N CYS A 53 0.17 3.54 4.97
CA CYS A 53 -1.06 3.64 5.75
C CYS A 53 -1.94 4.81 5.27
N LEU A 54 -1.33 5.94 4.91
CA LEU A 54 -2.04 7.09 4.35
C LEU A 54 -2.67 6.76 2.99
N LEU A 55 -1.93 6.09 2.10
CA LEU A 55 -2.44 5.63 0.81
C LEU A 55 -3.61 4.65 0.97
N ALA A 56 -3.56 3.78 1.98
CA ALA A 56 -4.65 2.87 2.31
C ALA A 56 -5.90 3.64 2.78
N ALA A 57 -5.75 4.61 3.69
CA ALA A 57 -6.85 5.45 4.16
C ALA A 57 -7.50 6.25 3.02
N ILE A 58 -6.70 6.80 2.09
CA ILE A 58 -7.21 7.46 0.87
C ILE A 58 -7.98 6.46 0.00
N GLY A 59 -7.51 5.22 -0.12
CA GLY A 59 -8.20 4.15 -0.83
C GLY A 59 -9.57 3.82 -0.23
N ASP A 60 -9.65 3.75 1.09
CA ASP A 60 -10.90 3.51 1.82
C ASP A 60 -11.87 4.69 1.69
N PHE A 61 -11.37 5.93 1.78
CA PHE A 61 -12.16 7.13 1.56
C PHE A 61 -12.79 7.16 0.16
N ARG A 62 -12.00 6.87 -0.88
CA ARG A 62 -12.50 6.81 -2.27
C ARG A 62 -13.56 5.73 -2.45
N MET A 63 -13.40 4.58 -1.79
CA MET A 63 -14.40 3.51 -1.83
C MET A 63 -15.73 3.93 -1.21
N ILE A 64 -15.68 4.66 -0.09
CA ILE A 64 -16.88 5.17 0.60
C ILE A 64 -17.60 6.22 -0.27
N LEU A 65 -16.85 7.13 -0.90
CA LEU A 65 -17.40 8.15 -1.81
C LEU A 65 -18.09 7.53 -3.02
N GLU A 66 -17.52 6.48 -3.60
CA GLU A 66 -18.02 5.84 -4.82
C GLU A 66 -19.19 4.86 -4.54
N GLY A 67 -19.59 4.67 -3.27
CA GLY A 67 -20.73 3.82 -2.90
C GLY A 67 -20.51 2.31 -3.05
N GLY A 68 -19.27 1.89 -3.31
CA GLY A 68 -18.86 0.50 -3.52
C GLY A 68 -17.91 0.34 -4.72
N LEU A 69 -17.19 -0.80 -4.78
CA LEU A 69 -16.21 -1.06 -5.83
C LEU A 69 -16.74 -2.09 -6.83
N ARG A 70 -16.85 -1.70 -8.10
CA ARG A 70 -17.18 -2.59 -9.23
C ARG A 70 -16.04 -2.61 -10.26
N GLY A 71 -15.89 -3.75 -10.96
CA GLY A 71 -14.90 -3.93 -12.02
C GLY A 71 -13.45 -3.72 -11.58
N THR A 72 -12.70 -2.94 -12.37
CA THR A 72 -11.25 -2.70 -12.28
C THR A 72 -10.78 -2.20 -10.91
N ARG A 73 -11.60 -1.42 -10.18
CA ARG A 73 -11.24 -0.91 -8.84
C ARG A 73 -11.21 -2.02 -7.77
N ARG A 74 -12.05 -3.06 -7.92
CA ARG A 74 -12.06 -4.24 -7.03
C ARG A 74 -10.76 -5.04 -7.19
N LEU A 75 -10.33 -5.25 -8.43
CA LEU A 75 -9.08 -5.95 -8.75
C LEU A 75 -7.86 -5.20 -8.19
N ALA A 76 -7.79 -3.88 -8.40
CA ALA A 76 -6.71 -3.05 -7.87
C ALA A 76 -6.62 -3.13 -6.32
N ARG A 77 -7.75 -3.12 -5.62
CA ARG A 77 -7.79 -3.27 -4.16
C ARG A 77 -7.35 -4.67 -3.70
N HIS A 78 -7.77 -5.73 -4.40
CA HIS A 78 -7.34 -7.08 -4.06
C HIS A 78 -5.84 -7.26 -4.28
N LEU A 79 -5.31 -6.81 -5.42
CA LEU A 79 -3.87 -6.84 -5.71
C LEU A 79 -3.08 -6.04 -4.67
N TRP A 80 -3.55 -4.84 -4.30
CA TRP A 80 -2.94 -4.05 -3.23
C TRP A 80 -2.86 -4.83 -1.92
N ARG A 81 -3.98 -5.37 -1.43
CA ARG A 81 -4.01 -6.09 -0.14
C ARG A 81 -3.18 -7.37 -0.15
N MET A 82 -3.19 -8.14 -1.26
CA MET A 82 -2.43 -9.38 -1.40
C MET A 82 -0.94 -9.11 -1.54
N CYS A 83 -0.51 -8.30 -2.51
CA CYS A 83 0.91 -8.08 -2.78
C CYS A 83 1.58 -7.25 -1.66
N PHE A 84 0.86 -6.32 -1.03
CA PHE A 84 1.40 -5.59 0.12
C PHE A 84 1.56 -6.52 1.34
N GLY A 85 0.59 -7.39 1.60
CA GLY A 85 0.72 -8.42 2.64
C GLY A 85 1.90 -9.35 2.37
N LEU A 86 2.08 -9.77 1.12
CA LEU A 86 3.22 -10.59 0.71
C LEU A 86 4.55 -9.84 0.89
N PHE A 87 4.62 -8.55 0.52
CA PHE A 87 5.80 -7.70 0.75
C PHE A 87 6.16 -7.61 2.24
N VAL A 88 5.18 -7.42 3.12
CA VAL A 88 5.43 -7.38 4.57
C VAL A 88 5.92 -8.73 5.06
N ALA A 89 5.30 -9.84 4.64
CA ALA A 89 5.71 -11.19 5.04
C ALA A 89 7.14 -11.52 4.56
N THR A 90 7.44 -11.28 3.28
CA THR A 90 8.77 -11.54 2.72
C THR A 90 9.81 -10.58 3.28
N GLY A 91 9.47 -9.31 3.49
CA GLY A 91 10.34 -8.33 4.15
C GLY A 91 10.66 -8.74 5.59
N SER A 92 9.67 -9.17 6.37
CA SER A 92 9.88 -9.67 7.73
C SER A 92 10.74 -10.93 7.76
N PHE A 93 10.50 -11.87 6.85
CA PHE A 93 11.23 -13.14 6.81
C PHE A 93 12.67 -12.98 6.30
N PHE A 94 12.86 -12.36 5.13
CA PHE A 94 14.17 -12.28 4.47
C PHE A 94 15.04 -11.15 5.01
N ILE A 95 14.47 -10.01 5.41
CA ILE A 95 15.22 -8.84 5.89
C ILE A 95 15.18 -8.75 7.42
N GLY A 96 14.01 -8.94 8.03
CA GLY A 96 13.85 -8.86 9.49
C GLY A 96 14.47 -10.03 10.26
N GLN A 97 14.53 -11.23 9.67
CA GLN A 97 15.02 -12.46 10.30
C GLN A 97 16.30 -13.02 9.66
N MET A 98 17.12 -12.17 9.01
CA MET A 98 18.38 -12.58 8.36
C MET A 98 19.29 -13.46 9.23
N LYS A 99 19.26 -13.28 10.55
CA LYS A 99 20.06 -14.04 11.52
C LYS A 99 19.78 -15.54 11.54
N PHE A 100 18.58 -15.98 11.15
CA PHE A 100 18.17 -17.39 11.17
C PHE A 100 18.42 -18.11 9.83
N ILE A 101 18.88 -17.40 8.79
CA ILE A 101 19.14 -18.00 7.48
C ILE A 101 20.53 -18.65 7.48
N PRO A 102 20.67 -19.94 7.09
CA PRO A 102 21.96 -20.64 7.04
C PRO A 102 23.00 -19.90 6.18
N ALA A 103 24.27 -19.90 6.61
CA ALA A 103 25.37 -19.22 5.92
C ALA A 103 25.49 -19.50 4.41
N PRO A 104 25.25 -20.72 3.89
CA PRO A 104 25.36 -21.00 2.45
C PRO A 104 24.33 -20.27 1.59
N ILE A 105 23.18 -19.89 2.16
CA ILE A 105 22.03 -19.32 1.44
C ILE A 105 21.86 -17.82 1.78
N ARG A 106 22.68 -17.29 2.70
CA ARG A 106 22.63 -15.90 3.16
C ARG A 106 23.32 -14.95 2.17
N VAL A 107 22.81 -14.90 0.96
CA VAL A 107 23.23 -13.95 -0.08
C VAL A 107 22.43 -12.67 0.11
N VAL A 108 23.03 -11.67 0.78
CA VAL A 108 22.34 -10.42 1.17
C VAL A 108 21.60 -9.75 0.00
N PRO A 109 22.20 -9.56 -1.19
CA PRO A 109 21.48 -8.95 -2.32
C PRO A 109 20.24 -9.74 -2.76
N LEU A 110 20.32 -11.08 -2.72
CA LEU A 110 19.21 -11.95 -3.11
C LEU A 110 18.04 -11.86 -2.12
N LEU A 111 18.34 -11.81 -0.82
CA LEU A 111 17.33 -11.67 0.24
C LEU A 111 16.59 -10.33 0.15
N PHE A 112 17.30 -9.25 -0.14
CA PHE A 112 16.68 -7.94 -0.39
C PHE A 112 15.83 -7.96 -1.67
N ALA A 113 16.31 -8.58 -2.76
CA ALA A 113 15.56 -8.72 -3.99
C ALA A 113 14.24 -9.49 -3.76
N LEU A 114 14.28 -10.61 -3.04
CA LEU A 114 13.08 -11.39 -2.68
C LEU A 114 12.13 -10.65 -1.74
N GLY A 115 12.68 -9.86 -0.80
CA GLY A 115 11.89 -9.00 0.08
C GLY A 115 11.14 -7.91 -0.70
N ILE A 116 11.78 -7.26 -1.66
CA ILE A 116 11.25 -6.09 -2.39
C ILE A 116 10.46 -6.47 -3.65
N ALA A 117 10.69 -7.65 -4.25
CA ALA A 117 10.03 -8.09 -5.48
C ALA A 117 8.49 -7.94 -5.45
N PRO A 118 7.77 -8.33 -4.37
CA PRO A 118 6.32 -8.15 -4.31
C PRO A 118 5.88 -6.68 -4.39
N LEU A 119 6.69 -5.74 -3.90
CA LEU A 119 6.42 -4.30 -3.99
C LEU A 119 6.55 -3.80 -5.43
N VAL A 120 7.58 -4.23 -6.16
CA VAL A 120 7.77 -3.87 -7.58
C VAL A 120 6.62 -4.41 -8.42
N ILE A 121 6.26 -5.68 -8.20
CA ILE A 121 5.11 -6.33 -8.84
C ILE A 121 3.83 -5.54 -8.53
N LEU A 122 3.61 -5.16 -7.27
CA LEU A 122 2.45 -4.36 -6.88
C LEU A 122 2.37 -3.02 -7.62
N LEU A 123 3.47 -2.26 -7.67
CA LEU A 123 3.53 -0.97 -8.37
C LEU A 123 3.24 -1.15 -9.87
N TYR A 124 3.85 -2.15 -10.50
CA TYR A 124 3.63 -2.48 -11.90
C TYR A 124 2.16 -2.80 -12.20
N TRP A 125 1.55 -3.69 -11.40
CA TRP A 125 0.16 -4.10 -11.61
C TRP A 125 -0.84 -2.99 -11.28
N MET A 126 -0.59 -2.19 -10.24
CA MET A 126 -1.43 -1.02 -9.96
C MET A 126 -1.41 -0.02 -11.12
N TRP A 127 -0.22 0.27 -11.65
CA TRP A 127 -0.06 1.16 -12.81
C TRP A 127 -0.82 0.61 -14.02
N ARG A 128 -0.57 -0.65 -14.40
CA ARG A 128 -1.22 -1.31 -15.54
C ARG A 128 -2.75 -1.35 -15.43
N VAL A 129 -3.28 -1.75 -14.27
CA VAL A 129 -4.73 -1.91 -14.04
C VAL A 129 -5.43 -0.56 -14.01
N ARG A 130 -4.82 0.47 -13.41
CA ARG A 130 -5.40 1.83 -13.36
C ARG A 130 -5.35 2.53 -14.72
N LEU A 131 -4.30 2.33 -15.51
CA LEU A 131 -4.20 2.92 -16.85
C LEU A 131 -5.18 2.30 -17.84
N ARG A 132 -5.34 0.97 -17.87
CA ARG A 132 -6.31 0.32 -18.76
C ARG A 132 -7.74 0.82 -18.53
N GLY A 133 -8.12 1.06 -17.27
CA GLY A 133 -9.43 1.63 -16.95
C GLY A 133 -9.63 3.08 -17.44
N ARG A 134 -8.57 3.89 -17.47
CA ARG A 134 -8.62 5.27 -17.97
C ARG A 134 -8.67 5.34 -19.50
N VAL A 135 -7.90 4.49 -20.18
CA VAL A 135 -7.84 4.46 -21.64
C VAL A 135 -9.16 3.96 -22.25
N SER A 136 -9.78 2.91 -21.70
CA SER A 136 -11.09 2.46 -22.17
C SER A 136 -12.20 3.50 -21.99
N GLY A 137 -12.16 4.28 -20.89
CA GLY A 137 -13.13 5.37 -20.68
C GLY A 137 -12.95 6.54 -21.67
N LEU A 138 -11.70 6.86 -22.02
CA LEU A 138 -11.38 7.89 -23.02
C LEU A 138 -11.78 7.47 -24.44
N ILE A 139 -11.60 6.20 -24.79
CA ILE A 139 -12.03 5.65 -26.08
C ILE A 139 -13.56 5.69 -26.17
N LEU A 140 -14.28 5.24 -25.14
CA LEU A 140 -15.75 5.26 -25.13
C LEU A 140 -16.31 6.70 -25.18
N ALA A 141 -15.66 7.66 -24.53
CA ALA A 141 -16.06 9.07 -24.56
C ALA A 141 -15.82 9.74 -25.93
N ARG A 142 -14.85 9.25 -26.71
CA ARG A 142 -14.57 9.73 -28.07
C ARG A 142 -15.56 9.20 -29.11
N GLU A 143 -16.16 8.03 -28.86
CA GLU A 143 -17.13 7.37 -29.74
C GLU A 143 -18.58 7.87 -29.52
N MET A 144 -18.85 8.66 -28.48
CA MET A 144 -20.17 9.28 -28.30
C MET A 144 -20.27 10.54 -29.19
N PRO A 145 -21.13 10.55 -30.22
CA PRO A 145 -21.37 11.75 -30.99
C PRO A 145 -21.96 12.80 -30.05
N ALA A 146 -21.48 14.03 -30.13
CA ALA A 146 -22.07 15.16 -29.44
C ALA A 146 -23.55 15.22 -29.83
N ALA A 147 -24.43 14.82 -28.90
CA ALA A 147 -25.86 14.93 -29.10
C ALA A 147 -26.20 16.43 -29.09
N GLY A 148 -26.37 16.98 -30.29
CA GLY A 148 -27.01 18.27 -30.54
C GLY A 148 -28.52 18.14 -30.46
#